data_AF-A0A1M7MFG7-F1
#
_entry.id   AF-A0A1M7MFG7-F1
#
_cell.length_a   1.000
_cell.length_b   1.000
_cell.length_c   1.000
_cell.angle_alpha   90.00
_cell.angle_beta   90.00
_cell.angle_gamma   90.00
#
_symmetry.space_group_name_H-M   'P 1'
#
loop_
_entity.id
_entity.type
_entity.pdbx_description
1 polymer ?
#
loop_
_entity_poly.entity_id
_entity_poly.type
_entity_poly.pdbx_seq_one_letter_code
_entity_poly.pdbx_strand_id
1 'polypeptide(L)'
;MKNTLKTVVILTLLIAALPACQQQKDVSTMLENDETRNEIFNTIISDHEYAEQLMTKMMEDDHTQMMMKGNEQMMGMMMSDNDQMMAMMKDKPDMMHSLMSNMMNMADSDSSMCAHMMDMMKDKPNMMGQMMEMMHKEGMMDKETMMRNKKNMGVDIHPGHH
;
A
#
# COMPACT_ATOMS: atom_id res chain seq x y z
N MET A 1 14.64 -76.94 6.03
CA MET A 1 13.73 -76.38 4.99
C MET A 1 12.57 -75.57 5.56
N LYS A 2 11.85 -76.02 6.60
CA LYS A 2 10.73 -75.25 7.18
C LYS A 2 11.14 -73.92 7.82
N ASN A 3 12.30 -73.87 8.49
CA ASN A 3 12.77 -72.67 9.18
C ASN A 3 13.35 -71.64 8.21
N THR A 4 14.06 -72.07 7.17
CA THR A 4 14.59 -71.20 6.12
C THR A 4 13.47 -70.55 5.29
N LEU A 5 12.37 -71.27 5.04
CA LEU A 5 11.20 -70.72 4.35
C LEU A 5 10.51 -69.62 5.18
N LYS A 6 10.37 -69.81 6.50
CA LYS A 6 9.82 -68.79 7.41
C LYS A 6 10.69 -67.54 7.45
N THR A 7 12.01 -67.69 7.51
CA THR A 7 12.95 -66.56 7.52
C THR A 7 12.90 -65.75 6.22
N VAL A 8 12.78 -66.42 5.06
CA VAL A 8 12.67 -65.74 3.77
C VAL A 8 11.35 -64.98 3.64
N VAL A 9 10.23 -65.55 4.10
CA VAL A 9 8.90 -64.91 4.05
C VAL A 9 8.81 -63.68 4.97
N ILE A 10 9.44 -63.73 6.14
CA ILE A 10 9.46 -62.58 7.07
C ILE A 10 10.34 -61.45 6.50
N LEU A 11 11.46 -61.80 5.85
CA LEU A 11 12.37 -60.82 5.27
C LEU A 11 11.74 -60.11 4.05
N THR A 12 10.96 -60.82 3.21
CA THR A 12 10.26 -60.21 2.08
C THR A 12 9.10 -59.30 2.52
N LEU A 13 8.40 -59.63 3.61
CA LEU A 13 7.38 -58.75 4.22
C LEU A 13 7.97 -57.45 4.77
N LEU A 14 9.19 -57.50 5.33
CA LEU A 14 9.89 -56.32 5.85
C LEU A 14 10.37 -55.38 4.74
N ILE A 15 10.82 -55.92 3.60
CA ILE A 15 11.29 -55.13 2.45
C ILE A 15 10.10 -54.47 1.72
N ALA A 16 8.93 -55.12 1.70
CA ALA A 16 7.71 -54.58 1.11
C ALA A 16 7.09 -53.40 1.90
N ALA A 17 7.51 -53.17 3.15
CA ALA A 17 7.05 -52.03 3.96
C ALA A 17 7.90 -50.75 3.74
N LEU A 18 9.07 -50.85 3.12
CA LEU A 18 9.96 -49.72 2.86
C LEU A 18 9.44 -48.68 1.83
N PRO A 19 8.69 -49.03 0.77
CA PRO A 19 8.16 -48.01 -0.15
C PRO A 19 7.05 -47.15 0.46
N ALA A 20 6.47 -47.54 1.62
CA ALA A 20 5.54 -46.69 2.36
C ALA A 20 6.22 -45.48 3.03
N CYS A 21 7.56 -45.47 3.15
CA CYS A 21 8.32 -44.38 3.76
C CYS A 21 8.87 -43.34 2.77
N GLN A 22 8.58 -43.45 1.46
CA GLN A 22 8.95 -42.46 0.45
C GLN A 22 7.74 -41.83 -0.24
N GLN A 23 6.63 -41.68 0.50
CA GLN A 23 5.49 -40.93 -0.01
C GLN A 23 5.86 -39.45 0.00
N GLN A 24 6.34 -38.94 -1.14
CA GLN A 24 6.36 -37.52 -1.48
C GLN A 24 4.89 -37.07 -1.37
N LYS A 25 4.51 -36.62 -0.17
CA LYS A 25 3.16 -36.15 0.09
C LYS A 25 2.95 -34.96 -0.84
N ASP A 26 1.97 -35.10 -1.71
CA ASP A 26 1.54 -34.02 -2.58
C ASP A 26 1.22 -32.81 -1.70
N VAL A 27 1.85 -31.68 -2.00
CA VAL A 27 1.65 -30.43 -1.26
C VAL A 27 0.16 -30.09 -1.18
N SER A 28 -0.60 -30.41 -2.23
CA SER A 28 -2.05 -30.24 -2.27
C SER A 28 -2.75 -30.99 -1.12
N THR A 29 -2.35 -32.24 -0.86
CA THR A 29 -2.91 -33.05 0.24
C THR A 29 -2.54 -32.53 1.64
N MET A 30 -1.41 -31.83 1.78
CA MET A 30 -1.06 -31.17 3.05
C MET A 30 -1.91 -29.92 3.29
N LEU A 31 -2.29 -29.21 2.22
CA LEU A 31 -3.09 -28.00 2.29
C LEU A 31 -4.60 -28.27 2.49
N GLU A 32 -5.07 -29.51 2.24
CA GLU A 32 -6.47 -29.91 2.52
C GLU A 32 -6.79 -29.94 4.02
N ASN A 33 -5.82 -30.25 4.87
CA ASN A 33 -6.01 -30.28 6.32
C ASN A 33 -5.82 -28.88 6.92
N ASP A 34 -6.86 -28.35 7.56
CA ASP A 34 -6.86 -26.99 8.11
C ASP A 34 -5.79 -26.76 9.19
N GLU A 35 -5.55 -27.73 10.08
CA GLU A 35 -4.52 -27.62 11.12
C GLU A 35 -3.12 -27.53 10.50
N THR A 36 -2.83 -28.42 9.54
CA THR A 36 -1.56 -28.47 8.82
C THR A 36 -1.36 -27.21 7.99
N ARG A 37 -2.39 -26.75 7.28
CA ARG A 37 -2.36 -25.51 6.48
C ARG A 37 -2.07 -24.28 7.34
N ASN A 38 -2.71 -24.17 8.51
CA ASN A 38 -2.47 -23.07 9.44
C ASN A 38 -1.07 -23.13 10.07
N GLU A 39 -0.58 -24.32 10.42
CA GLU A 39 0.79 -24.50 10.92
C GLU A 39 1.84 -24.09 9.88
N ILE A 40 1.62 -24.44 8.61
CA ILE A 40 2.48 -24.01 7.49
C ILE A 40 2.47 -22.48 7.38
N PHE A 41 1.28 -21.84 7.33
CA PHE A 41 1.19 -20.39 7.24
C PHE A 41 1.89 -19.70 8.43
N ASN A 42 1.65 -20.17 9.64
CA ASN A 42 2.27 -19.63 10.85
C ASN A 42 3.80 -19.78 10.82
N THR A 43 4.30 -20.91 10.35
CA THR A 43 5.75 -21.16 10.20
C THR A 43 6.37 -20.18 9.20
N ILE A 44 5.72 -19.95 8.06
CA ILE A 44 6.21 -19.03 7.04
C ILE A 44 6.23 -17.59 7.56
N ILE A 45 5.15 -17.10 8.18
CA ILE A 45 5.09 -15.70 8.62
C ILE A 45 5.92 -15.41 9.87
N SER A 46 6.25 -16.44 10.67
CA SER A 46 7.06 -16.27 11.89
C SER A 46 8.56 -16.28 11.62
N ASP A 47 8.98 -16.81 10.47
CA ASP A 47 10.37 -16.80 10.02
C ASP A 47 10.61 -15.60 9.08
N HIS A 48 11.60 -14.78 9.40
CA HIS A 48 11.85 -13.53 8.66
C HIS A 48 12.20 -13.78 7.18
N GLU A 49 13.05 -14.77 6.91
CA GLU A 49 13.52 -15.07 5.56
C GLU A 49 12.37 -15.63 4.71
N TYR A 50 11.58 -16.55 5.26
CA TYR A 50 10.41 -17.08 4.55
C TYR A 50 9.31 -16.06 4.35
N ALA A 51 9.05 -15.20 5.34
CA ALA A 51 8.10 -14.11 5.20
C ALA A 51 8.53 -13.12 4.09
N GLU A 52 9.80 -12.75 4.04
CA GLU A 52 10.34 -11.89 2.99
C GLU A 52 10.19 -12.54 1.61
N GLN A 53 10.60 -13.81 1.46
CA GLN A 53 10.46 -14.54 0.20
C GLN A 53 8.99 -14.68 -0.24
N LEU A 54 8.08 -14.96 0.70
CA LEU A 54 6.65 -15.02 0.41
C LEU A 54 6.13 -13.68 -0.11
N MET A 55 6.50 -12.58 0.54
CA MET A 55 6.12 -11.23 0.08
C MET A 55 6.69 -10.92 -1.31
N THR A 56 7.95 -11.26 -1.58
CA THR A 56 8.55 -11.11 -2.90
C THR A 56 7.75 -11.87 -3.96
N LYS A 57 7.37 -13.13 -3.68
CA LYS A 57 6.57 -13.93 -4.62
C LYS A 57 5.18 -13.35 -4.85
N MET A 58 4.53 -12.82 -3.82
CA MET A 58 3.25 -12.11 -3.96
C MET A 58 3.38 -10.80 -4.76
N MET A 59 4.53 -10.11 -4.67
CA MET A 59 4.76 -8.91 -5.48
C MET A 59 5.09 -9.23 -6.93
N GLU A 60 5.57 -10.44 -7.25
CA GLU A 60 5.86 -10.88 -8.61
C GLU A 60 4.62 -11.42 -9.36
N ASP A 61 3.56 -11.78 -8.65
CA ASP A 61 2.37 -12.43 -9.20
C ASP A 61 1.20 -11.44 -9.39
N ASP A 62 0.67 -11.36 -10.61
CA ASP A 62 -0.39 -10.41 -10.98
C ASP A 62 -1.69 -10.60 -10.18
N HIS A 63 -2.04 -11.85 -9.85
CA HIS A 63 -3.27 -12.14 -9.13
C HIS A 63 -3.21 -11.62 -7.69
N THR A 64 -2.12 -11.92 -6.99
CA THR A 64 -1.86 -11.44 -5.63
C THR A 64 -1.64 -9.93 -5.59
N GLN A 65 -1.00 -9.32 -6.60
CA GLN A 65 -0.97 -7.86 -6.75
C GLN A 65 -2.38 -7.27 -6.86
N MET A 66 -3.29 -7.88 -7.61
CA MET A 66 -4.67 -7.43 -7.74
C MET A 66 -5.42 -7.57 -6.41
N MET A 67 -5.22 -8.68 -5.69
CA MET A 67 -5.79 -8.88 -4.35
C MET A 67 -5.29 -7.81 -3.37
N MET A 68 -3.99 -7.48 -3.37
CA MET A 68 -3.42 -6.44 -2.52
C MET A 68 -4.01 -5.07 -2.84
N LYS A 69 -4.07 -4.68 -4.11
CA LYS A 69 -4.65 -3.40 -4.56
C LYS A 69 -6.14 -3.26 -4.24
N GLY A 70 -6.88 -4.37 -4.28
CA GLY A 70 -8.32 -4.41 -3.97
C GLY A 70 -8.65 -4.60 -2.48
N ASN A 71 -7.64 -4.80 -1.62
CA ASN A 71 -7.88 -5.07 -0.20
C ASN A 71 -8.08 -3.76 0.58
N GLU A 72 -9.33 -3.46 0.91
CA GLU A 72 -9.71 -2.25 1.66
C GLU A 72 -9.05 -2.17 3.05
N GLN A 73 -8.87 -3.31 3.74
CA GLN A 73 -8.23 -3.32 5.05
C GLN A 73 -6.74 -2.99 4.95
N MET A 74 -6.04 -3.54 3.95
CA MET A 74 -4.64 -3.21 3.67
C MET A 74 -4.49 -1.73 3.32
N MET A 75 -5.34 -1.21 2.43
CA MET A 75 -5.37 0.21 2.10
C MET A 75 -5.66 1.07 3.33
N GLY A 76 -6.61 0.65 4.17
CA GLY A 76 -6.96 1.34 5.41
C GLY A 76 -5.79 1.40 6.41
N MET A 77 -5.04 0.31 6.57
CA MET A 77 -3.83 0.30 7.41
C MET A 77 -2.74 1.22 6.87
N MET A 78 -2.55 1.27 5.55
CA MET A 78 -1.58 2.19 4.94
C MET A 78 -1.98 3.65 5.11
N MET A 79 -3.28 3.95 5.08
CA MET A 79 -3.82 5.31 5.20
C MET A 79 -4.10 5.74 6.64
N SER A 80 -4.08 4.82 7.61
CA SER A 80 -4.38 5.16 9.01
C SER A 80 -3.26 5.92 9.70
N ASP A 81 -2.04 5.83 9.18
CA ASP A 81 -0.88 6.57 9.70
C ASP A 81 -0.60 7.80 8.82
N ASN A 82 -1.21 8.91 9.20
CA ASN A 82 -1.05 10.19 8.51
C ASN A 82 0.41 10.65 8.48
N ASP A 83 1.22 10.33 9.49
CA ASP A 83 2.62 10.78 9.57
C ASP A 83 3.48 10.01 8.57
N GLN A 84 3.26 8.69 8.45
CA GLN A 84 3.92 7.87 7.44
C GLN A 84 3.51 8.29 6.01
N MET A 85 2.23 8.58 5.80
CA MET A 85 1.73 9.07 4.52
C MET A 85 2.36 10.42 4.14
N MET A 86 2.42 11.37 5.09
CA MET A 86 3.07 12.67 4.90
C MET A 86 4.56 12.53 4.58
N ALA A 87 5.28 11.65 5.28
CA ALA A 87 6.69 11.39 5.02
C ALA A 87 6.90 10.83 3.61
N MET A 88 6.08 9.87 3.19
CA MET A 88 6.16 9.31 1.85
C MET A 88 5.90 10.34 0.75
N MET A 89 4.90 11.22 0.95
CA MET A 89 4.61 12.30 0.00
C MET A 89 5.74 13.33 -0.08
N LYS A 90 6.38 13.64 1.06
CA LYS A 90 7.51 14.56 1.11
C LYS A 90 8.74 14.01 0.40
N ASP A 91 9.00 12.71 0.54
CA ASP A 91 10.16 12.05 -0.06
C ASP A 91 9.97 11.76 -1.57
N LYS A 92 8.72 11.77 -2.06
CA LYS A 92 8.37 11.47 -3.45
C LYS A 92 7.60 12.64 -4.09
N PRO A 93 8.29 13.72 -4.51
CA PRO A 93 7.64 14.89 -5.11
C PRO A 93 6.84 14.56 -6.37
N ASP A 94 7.30 13.59 -7.18
CA ASP A 94 6.57 13.16 -8.39
C ASP A 94 5.20 12.53 -8.06
N MET A 95 5.11 11.80 -6.94
CA MET A 95 3.86 11.21 -6.48
C MET A 95 2.89 12.31 -6.05
N MET A 96 3.37 13.28 -5.25
CA MET A 96 2.56 14.43 -4.83
C MET A 96 2.06 15.21 -6.05
N HIS A 97 2.95 15.47 -7.02
CA HIS A 97 2.60 16.18 -8.25
C HIS A 97 1.57 15.42 -9.08
N SER A 98 1.73 14.10 -9.26
CA SER A 98 0.78 13.27 -9.99
C SER A 98 -0.60 13.26 -9.34
N LEU A 99 -0.66 13.12 -8.01
CA LEU A 99 -1.91 13.12 -7.26
C LEU A 99 -2.61 14.49 -7.35
N MET A 100 -1.87 15.58 -7.20
CA MET A 100 -2.39 16.94 -7.33
C MET A 100 -2.88 17.22 -8.76
N SER A 101 -2.16 16.76 -9.79
CA SER A 101 -2.55 16.90 -11.20
C SER A 101 -3.86 16.18 -11.49
N ASN A 102 -4.02 14.95 -11.01
CA ASN A 102 -5.27 14.20 -11.18
C ASN A 102 -6.45 14.90 -10.50
N MET A 103 -6.24 15.44 -9.29
CA MET A 103 -7.27 16.18 -8.57
C MET A 103 -7.65 17.47 -9.31
N MET A 104 -6.68 18.19 -9.88
CA MET A 104 -6.93 19.37 -10.71
C MET A 104 -7.71 19.02 -11.98
N ASN A 105 -7.38 17.93 -12.67
CA ASN A 105 -8.12 17.48 -13.86
C ASN A 105 -9.58 17.13 -13.53
N MET A 106 -9.82 16.54 -12.35
CA MET A 106 -11.17 16.28 -11.87
C MET A 106 -11.92 17.58 -11.56
N ALA A 107 -11.28 18.54 -10.89
CA ALA A 107 -11.87 19.84 -10.60
C ALA A 107 -12.17 20.65 -11.88
N ASP A 108 -11.33 20.55 -12.91
CA ASP A 108 -11.56 21.19 -14.21
C ASP A 108 -12.78 20.59 -14.94
N SER A 109 -12.99 19.28 -14.78
CA SER A 109 -14.10 18.55 -15.42
C SER A 109 -15.41 18.60 -14.60
N ASP A 110 -15.33 18.82 -13.29
CA ASP A 110 -16.46 18.80 -12.35
C ASP A 110 -16.50 20.07 -11.50
N SER A 111 -17.46 20.94 -11.80
CA SER A 111 -17.64 22.22 -11.12
C SER A 111 -17.97 22.07 -9.63
N SER A 112 -18.54 20.95 -9.19
CA SER A 112 -18.80 20.68 -7.78
C SER A 112 -17.51 20.38 -7.01
N MET A 113 -16.58 19.64 -7.63
CA MET A 113 -15.25 19.40 -7.06
C MET A 113 -14.42 20.68 -7.01
N CYS A 114 -14.50 21.50 -8.06
CA CYS A 114 -13.89 22.83 -8.07
C CYS A 114 -14.39 23.71 -6.93
N ALA A 115 -15.72 23.79 -6.75
CA ALA A 115 -16.33 24.55 -5.65
C ALA A 115 -15.88 24.03 -4.28
N HIS A 116 -15.85 22.71 -4.08
CA HIS A 116 -15.37 22.11 -2.83
C HIS A 116 -13.90 22.43 -2.55
N MET A 117 -13.07 22.41 -3.59
CA MET A 117 -11.66 22.79 -3.48
C MET A 117 -11.50 24.28 -3.11
N MET A 118 -12.31 25.16 -3.70
CA MET A 118 -12.31 26.59 -3.34
C MET A 118 -12.75 26.80 -1.88
N ASP A 119 -13.76 26.07 -1.40
CA ASP A 119 -14.20 26.16 0.00
C ASP A 119 -13.10 25.73 0.98
N MET A 120 -12.37 24.65 0.68
CA MET A 120 -11.22 24.25 1.50
C MET A 120 -10.10 25.31 1.52
N MET A 121 -9.86 25.98 0.39
CA MET A 121 -8.85 27.04 0.30
C MET A 121 -9.26 28.32 1.03
N LYS A 122 -10.55 28.63 1.05
CA LYS A 122 -11.10 29.81 1.73
C LYS A 122 -10.73 29.85 3.22
N ASP A 123 -10.66 28.69 3.86
CA ASP A 123 -10.30 28.55 5.27
C ASP A 123 -8.77 28.54 5.52
N LYS A 124 -7.96 28.79 4.49
CA LYS A 124 -6.49 28.83 4.54
C LYS A 124 -5.96 30.22 4.15
N PRO A 125 -6.01 31.22 5.05
CA PRO A 125 -5.69 32.62 4.75
C PRO A 125 -4.27 32.80 4.18
N ASN A 126 -3.26 32.10 4.70
CA ASN A 126 -1.89 32.17 4.18
C ASN A 126 -1.78 31.70 2.72
N MET A 127 -2.49 30.62 2.37
CA MET A 127 -2.51 30.08 1.01
C MET A 127 -3.19 31.06 0.05
N MET A 128 -4.36 31.60 0.43
CA MET A 128 -5.04 32.64 -0.34
C MET A 128 -4.18 33.90 -0.50
N GLY A 129 -3.43 34.26 0.55
CA GLY A 129 -2.47 35.35 0.51
C GLY A 129 -1.39 35.16 -0.55
N GLN A 130 -0.80 33.96 -0.64
CA GLN A 130 0.20 33.62 -1.66
C GLN A 130 -0.40 33.60 -3.07
N MET A 131 -1.63 33.10 -3.22
CA MET A 131 -2.35 33.13 -4.50
C MET A 131 -2.56 34.57 -5.00
N MET A 132 -2.92 35.48 -4.10
CA MET A 132 -3.06 36.90 -4.44
C MET A 132 -1.73 37.55 -4.83
N GLU A 133 -0.61 37.15 -4.21
CA GLU A 133 0.72 37.62 -4.65
C GLU A 133 1.06 37.13 -6.05
N MET A 134 0.71 35.89 -6.37
CA MET A 134 0.89 35.34 -7.72
C MET A 134 0.03 36.10 -8.73
N MET A 135 -1.25 36.31 -8.45
CA MET A 135 -2.13 37.12 -9.31
C MET A 135 -1.60 38.53 -9.54
N HIS A 136 -1.01 39.14 -8.50
CA HIS A 136 -0.37 40.44 -8.64
C HIS A 136 0.86 40.39 -9.56
N LYS A 137 1.74 39.40 -9.37
CA LYS A 137 2.94 39.19 -10.21
C LYS A 137 2.58 38.96 -11.67
N GLU A 138 1.50 38.23 -11.93
CA GLU A 138 0.98 37.95 -13.28
C GLU A 138 0.16 39.12 -13.86
N GLY A 139 0.06 40.26 -13.15
CA GLY A 139 -0.66 41.45 -13.62
C GLY A 139 -2.20 41.32 -13.62
N MET A 140 -2.73 40.26 -13.01
CA MET A 140 -4.17 40.00 -12.88
C MET A 140 -4.81 40.81 -11.73
N MET A 141 -4.00 41.38 -10.84
CA MET A 141 -4.46 42.16 -9.69
C MET A 141 -3.50 43.31 -9.38
N ASP A 142 -4.04 44.50 -9.11
CA ASP A 142 -3.22 45.63 -8.67
C ASP A 142 -2.81 45.48 -7.19
N LYS A 143 -1.70 46.14 -6.83
CA LYS A 143 -1.11 46.04 -5.49
C LYS A 143 -2.05 46.56 -4.40
N GLU A 144 -2.84 47.60 -4.66
CA GLU A 144 -3.72 48.19 -3.65
C GLU A 144 -4.88 47.25 -3.34
N THR A 145 -5.49 46.68 -4.37
CA THR A 145 -6.54 45.65 -4.24
C THR A 145 -6.03 44.41 -3.55
N MET A 146 -4.83 43.93 -3.90
CA MET A 146 -4.19 42.80 -3.21
C MET A 146 -4.03 43.07 -1.71
N MET A 147 -3.44 44.22 -1.33
CA MET A 147 -3.19 44.57 0.07
C MET A 147 -4.49 44.74 0.87
N ARG A 148 -5.50 45.37 0.26
CA ARG A 148 -6.85 45.51 0.86
C ARG A 148 -7.50 44.14 1.10
N ASN A 149 -7.43 43.23 0.13
CA ASN A 149 -8.01 41.89 0.25
C ASN A 149 -7.28 41.06 1.31
N LYS A 150 -5.94 41.08 1.34
CA LYS A 150 -5.15 40.43 2.39
C LYS A 150 -5.50 40.92 3.79
N LYS A 151 -5.64 42.24 3.97
CA LYS A 151 -6.06 42.85 5.23
C LYS A 151 -7.45 42.38 5.66
N ASN A 152 -8.41 42.34 4.74
CA ASN A 152 -9.77 41.88 5.03
C ASN A 152 -9.85 40.41 5.44
N MET A 153 -8.88 39.59 5.01
CA MET A 153 -8.79 38.17 5.34
C MET A 153 -7.92 37.87 6.57
N GLY A 154 -7.35 38.90 7.22
CA GLY A 154 -6.46 38.69 8.38
C GLY A 154 -5.16 37.96 8.05
N VAL A 155 -4.70 38.04 6.80
CA VAL A 155 -3.39 37.49 6.41
C VAL A 155 -2.32 38.45 6.95
N ASP A 156 -1.59 38.03 7.97
CA ASP A 156 -0.42 38.78 8.44
C ASP A 156 0.56 38.96 7.28
N ILE A 157 0.83 40.22 6.94
CA ILE A 157 1.77 40.58 5.89
C ILE A 157 3.17 40.34 6.46
N HIS A 158 3.60 39.09 6.51
CA HIS A 158 4.97 38.76 6.86
C HIS A 158 5.90 39.25 5.75
N PRO A 159 6.86 40.14 6.06
CA PRO A 159 7.88 40.53 5.11
C PRO A 159 8.89 39.38 5.02
N GLY A 160 8.72 38.52 4.02
CA GLY A 160 9.78 37.68 3.47
C GLY A 160 9.90 36.28 4.06
N HIS A 161 9.97 35.30 3.16
CA HIS A 161 10.98 34.26 3.23
C HIS A 161 11.64 34.19 1.85
N HIS A 162 12.95 34.44 1.85
CA HIS A 162 13.86 34.17 0.74
C HIS A 162 13.95 32.67 0.45
#